data_AF-A0A1G4TLR9-F1
#
_entry.id   AF-A0A1G4TLR9-F1
#
_cell.length_a   1.000
_cell.length_b   1.000
_cell.length_c   1.000
_cell.angle_alpha   90.00
_cell.angle_beta   90.00
_cell.angle_gamma   90.00
#
_symmetry.space_group_name_H-M   'P 1'
#
loop_
_entity.id
_entity.type
_entity.pdbx_description
1 polymer ?
#
loop_
_entity_poly.entity_id
_entity_poly.type
_entity_poly.pdbx_seq_one_letter_code
_entity_poly.pdbx_strand_id
1 'polypeptide(L)'
;MKCTAVVITSATALLLGGCSTVLDGFGDKAASPVETSQITPAPSGSVESSPVAAPTPTTYGASAATAAAAVTPTSPSAASQVALAPPPATAPGGVAYAEPGAARTQLAGTWNYAWDEGQKSCKVTLSTDRGMSGFAATADVDCPNDIFMTKGWDVWGNEIVLQNHVGKVTARLQPAGAGQYDGVATGDGAKVTLTRS
;
A
#
# COMPACT_ATOMS: atom_id res chain seq x y z
N MET A 1 50.42 49.37 2.12
CA MET A 1 51.79 48.97 2.54
C MET A 1 51.66 47.51 2.95
N LYS A 2 52.01 46.54 2.08
CA LYS A 2 53.23 45.67 2.16
C LYS A 2 53.55 45.23 3.60
N CYS A 3 53.82 43.99 3.98
CA CYS A 3 53.82 42.62 3.43
C CYS A 3 54.42 41.77 4.56
N THR A 4 53.83 40.63 4.96
CA THR A 4 54.53 39.49 5.62
C THR A 4 53.48 38.38 5.80
N ALA A 5 53.30 37.43 4.88
CA ALA A 5 54.18 36.32 4.53
C ALA A 5 54.58 35.47 5.76
N VAL A 6 53.71 34.56 6.18
CA VAL A 6 54.12 33.31 6.81
C VAL A 6 53.49 32.17 6.02
N VAL A 7 54.29 31.68 5.10
CA VAL A 7 54.14 30.40 4.42
C VAL A 7 54.51 29.33 5.44
N ILE A 8 53.52 28.54 5.89
CA ILE A 8 53.80 27.23 6.50
C ILE A 8 53.23 26.18 5.56
N THR A 9 54.13 25.71 4.71
CA THR A 9 54.04 24.44 3.99
C THR A 9 54.00 23.29 5.00
N SER A 10 52.85 22.66 5.16
CA SER A 10 52.76 21.29 5.68
C SER A 10 52.16 20.41 4.60
N ALA A 11 53.06 19.84 3.80
CA ALA A 11 52.80 18.76 2.89
C ALA A 11 52.77 17.45 3.68
N THR A 12 51.67 16.70 3.68
CA THR A 12 51.71 15.23 3.66
C THR A 12 50.34 14.59 3.31
N ALA A 13 50.37 13.88 2.18
CA ALA A 13 49.60 12.71 1.77
C ALA A 13 48.06 12.74 1.74
N LEU A 14 47.53 13.01 0.54
CA LEU A 14 46.27 12.47 0.05
C LEU A 14 46.43 10.96 -0.15
N LEU A 15 45.66 10.13 0.57
CA LEU A 15 45.44 8.72 0.22
C LEU A 15 44.04 8.60 -0.40
N LEU A 16 44.01 8.50 -1.73
CA LEU A 16 42.85 8.12 -2.54
C LEU A 16 43.08 6.70 -3.07
N GLY A 17 42.06 5.84 -2.92
CA GLY A 17 41.97 4.48 -3.49
C GLY A 17 42.49 3.39 -2.55
N GLY A 18 41.89 2.22 -2.40
CA GLY A 18 40.84 1.53 -3.14
C GLY A 18 40.88 0.05 -2.73
N CYS A 19 39.75 -0.66 -2.86
CA CYS A 19 39.47 -2.03 -2.42
C CYS A 19 40.61 -3.05 -2.49
N SER A 20 40.73 -3.87 -1.45
CA SER A 20 41.17 -5.28 -1.57
C SER A 20 40.50 -6.13 -0.49
N THR A 21 39.18 -6.25 -0.54
CA THR A 21 38.54 -7.46 -0.01
C THR A 21 38.79 -8.56 -1.04
N VAL A 22 39.66 -9.48 -0.68
CA VAL A 22 40.00 -10.68 -1.43
C VAL A 22 38.71 -11.48 -1.64
N LEU A 23 38.29 -11.63 -2.90
CA LEU A 23 37.40 -12.72 -3.31
C LEU A 23 38.27 -13.99 -3.32
N ASP A 24 38.26 -14.73 -2.22
CA ASP A 24 38.75 -16.10 -2.21
C ASP A 24 37.52 -17.01 -2.29
N GLY A 25 37.25 -17.54 -3.48
CA GLY A 25 36.09 -18.39 -3.67
C GLY A 25 35.56 -18.57 -5.09
N PHE A 26 36.37 -18.40 -6.14
CA PHE A 26 36.05 -18.97 -7.45
C PHE A 26 37.31 -19.56 -8.05
N GLY A 27 37.55 -20.81 -7.68
CA GLY A 27 38.61 -21.61 -8.26
C GLY A 27 38.40 -21.81 -9.75
N ASP A 28 39.51 -21.73 -10.48
CA ASP A 28 39.69 -22.27 -11.81
C ASP A 28 39.18 -23.72 -11.87
N LYS A 29 38.06 -23.92 -12.55
CA LYS A 29 37.83 -25.15 -13.29
C LYS A 29 37.45 -24.79 -14.72
N ALA A 30 38.29 -25.32 -15.60
CA ALA A 30 38.18 -25.37 -17.03
C ALA A 30 36.75 -25.49 -17.56
N ALA A 31 36.52 -24.82 -18.68
CA ALA A 31 35.34 -24.92 -19.52
C ALA A 31 34.95 -26.39 -19.75
N SER A 32 33.78 -26.77 -19.25
CA SER A 32 33.05 -27.97 -19.67
C SER A 32 31.99 -27.56 -20.68
N PRO A 33 31.74 -28.36 -21.72
CA PRO A 33 30.78 -28.02 -22.78
C PRO A 33 29.36 -27.92 -22.23
N VAL A 34 28.60 -27.03 -22.85
CA VAL A 34 27.17 -26.77 -22.65
C VAL A 34 26.39 -28.07 -22.75
N GLU A 35 25.83 -28.53 -21.63
CA GLU A 35 24.80 -29.56 -21.61
C GLU A 35 23.44 -28.86 -21.56
N THR A 36 22.73 -28.92 -22.67
CA THR A 36 21.35 -28.48 -22.83
C THR A 36 20.48 -29.24 -21.81
N SER A 37 20.19 -28.63 -20.66
CA SER A 37 19.13 -29.11 -19.77
C SER A 37 17.81 -29.02 -20.51
N GLN A 38 17.44 -30.13 -21.14
CA GLN A 38 16.12 -30.34 -21.67
C GLN A 38 15.16 -30.32 -20.48
N ILE A 39 14.38 -29.26 -20.40
CA ILE A 39 13.30 -29.11 -19.43
C ILE A 39 12.27 -30.17 -19.82
N THR A 40 12.22 -31.26 -19.08
CA THR A 40 11.17 -32.28 -19.23
C THR A 40 9.83 -31.59 -18.98
N PRO A 41 8.82 -31.73 -19.86
CA PRO A 41 7.51 -31.15 -19.65
C PRO A 41 6.93 -31.62 -18.31
N ALA A 42 6.44 -30.68 -17.50
CA ALA A 42 5.61 -31.01 -16.35
C ALA A 42 4.35 -31.76 -16.82
N PRO A 43 3.91 -32.83 -16.15
CA PRO A 43 2.70 -33.54 -16.53
C PRO A 43 1.51 -32.58 -16.42
N SER A 44 0.95 -32.23 -17.57
CA SER A 44 -0.33 -31.53 -17.64
C SER A 44 -1.40 -32.55 -17.26
N GLY A 45 -1.98 -32.41 -16.07
CA GLY A 45 -3.14 -33.19 -15.69
C GLY A 45 -4.28 -32.86 -16.64
N SER A 46 -4.78 -33.86 -17.36
CA SER A 46 -5.97 -33.71 -18.20
C SER A 46 -7.17 -33.33 -17.32
N VAL A 47 -7.75 -32.16 -17.57
CA VAL A 47 -9.07 -31.82 -17.05
C VAL A 47 -10.12 -32.55 -17.88
N GLU A 48 -10.66 -33.62 -17.32
CA GLU A 48 -11.79 -34.34 -17.90
C GLU A 48 -13.05 -33.45 -17.79
N SER A 49 -13.39 -32.77 -18.88
CA SER A 49 -14.68 -32.07 -19.00
C SER A 49 -15.77 -33.12 -19.20
N SER A 50 -16.40 -33.55 -18.12
CA SER A 50 -17.69 -34.24 -18.20
C SER A 50 -18.76 -33.25 -18.70
N PRO A 51 -19.46 -33.51 -19.81
CA PRO A 51 -20.57 -32.66 -20.22
C PRO A 51 -21.74 -32.81 -19.24
N VAL A 52 -22.06 -31.73 -18.55
CA VAL A 52 -23.34 -31.60 -17.83
C VAL A 52 -24.46 -31.65 -18.87
N ALA A 53 -25.47 -32.49 -18.61
CA ALA A 53 -26.63 -32.64 -19.48
C ALA A 53 -27.31 -31.30 -19.74
N ALA A 54 -27.70 -31.06 -20.99
CA ALA A 54 -28.49 -29.90 -21.37
C ALA A 54 -29.84 -29.89 -20.63
N PRO A 55 -30.29 -28.73 -20.10
CA PRO A 55 -31.64 -28.62 -19.57
C PRO A 55 -32.63 -28.87 -20.72
N THR A 56 -33.53 -29.83 -20.51
CA THR A 56 -34.65 -30.09 -21.40
C THR A 56 -35.51 -28.84 -21.55
N PRO A 57 -35.88 -28.43 -22.78
CA PRO A 57 -36.87 -27.38 -22.96
C PRO A 57 -38.25 -27.93 -22.60
N THR A 58 -38.68 -27.68 -21.36
CA THR A 58 -40.10 -27.76 -21.04
C THR A 58 -40.82 -26.60 -21.73
N THR A 59 -41.58 -26.93 -22.75
CA THR A 59 -42.55 -26.06 -23.40
C THR A 59 -43.52 -25.50 -22.36
N TYR A 60 -43.37 -24.23 -22.01
CA TYR A 60 -44.48 -23.37 -21.58
C TYR A 60 -44.18 -21.95 -22.06
N GLY A 61 -44.53 -21.68 -23.32
CA GLY A 61 -44.57 -20.33 -23.84
C GLY A 61 -45.76 -19.59 -23.24
N ALA A 62 -45.53 -18.68 -22.30
CA ALA A 62 -46.43 -17.56 -22.07
C ALA A 62 -45.98 -16.44 -23.02
N SER A 63 -46.81 -16.13 -24.01
CA SER A 63 -46.60 -14.99 -24.91
C SER A 63 -46.74 -13.67 -24.13
N ALA A 64 -46.11 -12.61 -24.64
CA ALA A 64 -46.02 -11.27 -24.05
C ALA A 64 -47.37 -10.51 -23.93
N ALA A 65 -48.51 -11.20 -24.01
CA ALA A 65 -49.85 -10.62 -23.94
C ALA A 65 -50.50 -10.70 -22.54
N THR A 66 -49.86 -11.32 -21.54
CA THR A 66 -50.50 -11.59 -20.23
C THR A 66 -49.83 -10.92 -19.02
N ALA A 67 -48.81 -10.07 -19.22
CA ALA A 67 -48.10 -9.41 -18.12
C ALA A 67 -48.87 -8.23 -17.46
N ALA A 68 -50.07 -7.87 -17.95
CA ALA A 68 -50.79 -6.68 -17.49
C ALA A 68 -51.98 -6.96 -16.54
N ALA A 69 -52.22 -8.21 -16.11
CA ALA A 69 -53.49 -8.56 -15.46
C ALA A 69 -53.40 -9.24 -14.07
N ALA A 70 -52.22 -9.39 -13.46
CA ALA A 70 -52.13 -10.20 -12.24
C ALA A 70 -51.04 -9.81 -11.23
N VAL A 71 -51.07 -8.59 -10.69
CA VAL A 71 -50.68 -8.37 -9.28
C VAL A 71 -51.23 -7.03 -8.77
N THR A 72 -52.37 -7.11 -8.08
CA THR A 72 -52.67 -6.18 -6.98
C THR A 72 -52.84 -7.07 -5.75
N PRO A 73 -51.98 -6.94 -4.72
CA PRO A 73 -52.54 -6.81 -3.38
C PRO A 73 -51.76 -5.88 -2.44
N THR A 74 -52.54 -5.07 -1.72
CA THR A 74 -52.54 -4.84 -0.27
C THR A 74 -51.28 -4.31 0.41
N SER A 75 -51.43 -3.09 0.94
CA SER A 75 -50.57 -2.47 1.96
C SER A 75 -50.44 -3.34 3.22
N PRO A 76 -49.23 -3.52 3.78
CA PRO A 76 -49.06 -3.83 5.19
C PRO A 76 -48.35 -2.69 5.92
N SER A 77 -49.06 -2.16 6.92
CA SER A 77 -48.49 -1.42 8.04
C SER A 77 -47.31 -2.15 8.69
N ALA A 78 -46.39 -1.35 9.21
CA ALA A 78 -45.46 -1.67 10.31
C ALA A 78 -44.51 -2.86 10.11
N ALA A 79 -43.49 -2.67 9.27
CA ALA A 79 -42.20 -3.32 9.49
C ALA A 79 -41.42 -2.49 10.52
N SER A 80 -41.39 -2.98 11.76
CA SER A 80 -40.48 -2.49 12.80
C SER A 80 -39.04 -2.63 12.30
N GLN A 81 -38.44 -1.53 11.87
CA GLN A 81 -37.02 -1.50 11.53
C GLN A 81 -36.22 -1.64 12.82
N VAL A 82 -35.61 -2.81 13.02
CA VAL A 82 -34.57 -3.00 14.02
C VAL A 82 -33.36 -2.19 13.55
N ALA A 83 -33.24 -0.97 14.06
CA ALA A 83 -32.03 -0.18 13.91
C ALA A 83 -30.87 -0.96 14.53
N LEU A 84 -29.88 -1.36 13.72
CA LEU A 84 -28.58 -1.73 14.24
C LEU A 84 -27.95 -0.44 14.81
N ALA A 85 -28.19 -0.18 16.09
CA ALA A 85 -27.44 0.82 16.82
C ALA A 85 -25.95 0.40 16.79
N PRO A 86 -25.04 1.28 16.34
CA PRO A 86 -23.61 1.03 16.48
C PRO A 86 -23.28 0.82 17.96
N PRO A 87 -22.43 -0.17 18.32
CA PRO A 87 -22.04 -0.35 19.71
C PRO A 87 -21.34 0.93 20.21
N PRO A 88 -21.61 1.37 21.45
CA PRO A 88 -21.01 2.58 21.98
C PRO A 88 -19.49 2.44 22.02
N ALA A 89 -18.79 3.34 21.34
CA ALA A 89 -17.35 3.44 21.37
C ALA A 89 -16.88 3.85 22.77
N THR A 90 -16.59 2.85 23.62
CA THR A 90 -16.00 3.11 24.93
C THR A 90 -15.00 1.99 25.27
N ALA A 91 -13.72 2.22 24.97
CA ALA A 91 -12.59 2.05 25.89
C ALA A 91 -11.23 2.04 25.15
N PRO A 92 -10.15 2.55 25.76
CA PRO A 92 -8.86 2.79 25.12
C PRO A 92 -8.00 1.51 25.10
N GLY A 93 -7.42 1.18 23.95
CA GLY A 93 -6.36 0.15 23.83
C GLY A 93 -6.76 -1.19 23.21
N GLY A 94 -8.00 -1.36 22.72
CA GLY A 94 -8.41 -2.55 21.98
C GLY A 94 -8.45 -2.30 20.47
N VAL A 95 -7.66 -3.03 19.69
CA VAL A 95 -7.83 -3.10 18.22
C VAL A 95 -9.05 -3.96 17.92
N ALA A 96 -10.24 -3.38 18.04
CA ALA A 96 -11.41 -3.95 17.38
C ALA A 96 -11.11 -3.91 15.87
N TYR A 97 -11.31 -5.05 15.19
CA TYR A 97 -11.35 -5.08 13.73
C TYR A 97 -12.53 -4.21 13.27
N ALA A 98 -12.29 -2.91 13.16
CA ALA A 98 -13.20 -2.02 12.49
C ALA A 98 -13.35 -2.54 11.06
N GLU A 99 -14.60 -2.58 10.57
CA GLU A 99 -14.85 -2.80 9.15
C GLU A 99 -13.89 -1.89 8.36
N PRO A 100 -13.24 -2.37 7.29
CA PRO A 100 -12.19 -1.59 6.62
C PRO A 100 -12.62 -0.16 6.27
N GLY A 101 -13.90 0.09 6.02
CA GLY A 101 -14.47 1.43 5.82
C GLY A 101 -14.43 2.34 7.06
N ALA A 102 -14.74 1.81 8.25
CA ALA A 102 -14.72 2.58 9.49
C ALA A 102 -13.28 2.96 9.89
N ALA A 103 -12.32 2.04 9.74
CA ALA A 103 -10.91 2.33 9.99
C ALA A 103 -10.39 3.45 9.07
N ARG A 104 -10.71 3.40 7.78
CA ARG A 104 -10.31 4.44 6.82
C ARG A 104 -10.93 5.80 7.16
N THR A 105 -12.21 5.82 7.52
CA THR A 105 -12.89 7.07 7.90
C THR A 105 -12.26 7.69 9.15
N GLN A 106 -11.82 6.89 10.11
CA GLN A 106 -11.12 7.36 11.31
C GLN A 106 -9.71 7.90 10.99
N LEU A 107 -9.04 7.34 9.98
CA LEU A 107 -7.70 7.73 9.57
C LEU A 107 -7.66 8.94 8.64
N ALA A 108 -8.73 9.22 7.92
CA ALA A 108 -8.85 10.41 7.10
C ALA A 108 -8.68 11.70 7.94
N GLY A 109 -8.04 12.70 7.37
CA GLY A 109 -7.68 13.96 8.02
C GLY A 109 -6.27 14.41 7.66
N THR A 110 -5.82 15.48 8.31
CA THR A 110 -4.48 16.04 8.13
C THR A 110 -3.51 15.41 9.12
N TRP A 111 -2.33 15.08 8.62
CA TRP A 111 -1.24 14.45 9.33
C TRP A 111 0.04 15.25 9.14
N ASN A 112 0.92 15.14 10.13
CA ASN A 112 2.27 15.65 10.09
C ASN A 112 3.23 14.48 9.83
N TYR A 113 3.85 14.47 8.65
CA TYR A 113 4.86 13.50 8.26
C TYR A 113 6.23 14.03 8.67
N ALA A 114 6.92 13.33 9.54
CA ALA A 114 8.22 13.69 10.07
C ALA A 114 9.28 12.66 9.65
N TRP A 115 10.47 13.16 9.32
CA TRP A 115 11.63 12.35 8.94
C TRP A 115 12.90 12.96 9.55
N ASP A 116 14.05 12.32 9.31
CA ASP A 116 15.34 12.79 9.85
C ASP A 116 15.28 12.88 11.39
N GLU A 117 14.80 11.82 12.03
CA GLU A 117 14.57 11.75 13.49
C GLU A 117 13.66 12.86 14.03
N GLY A 118 12.73 13.34 13.20
CA GLY A 118 11.78 14.38 13.56
C GLY A 118 12.30 15.81 13.40
N GLN A 119 13.52 16.01 12.88
CA GLN A 119 14.05 17.35 12.62
C GLN A 119 13.33 18.06 11.47
N LYS A 120 12.72 17.30 10.56
CA LYS A 120 11.98 17.83 9.41
C LYS A 120 10.59 17.25 9.37
N SER A 121 9.63 18.08 8.94
CA SER A 121 8.25 17.64 8.79
C SER A 121 7.49 18.40 7.70
N CYS A 122 6.48 17.75 7.14
CA CYS A 122 5.57 18.32 6.14
C CYS A 122 4.13 17.82 6.40
N LYS A 123 3.14 18.47 5.79
CA LYS A 123 1.73 18.06 5.92
C LYS A 123 1.35 17.04 4.86
N VAL A 124 0.56 16.05 5.28
CA VAL A 124 -0.07 15.05 4.41
C VAL A 124 -1.54 14.95 4.77
N THR A 125 -2.43 15.11 3.81
CA THR A 125 -3.88 14.98 4.00
C THR A 125 -4.35 13.68 3.38
N LEU A 126 -5.04 12.87 4.19
CA LEU A 126 -5.67 11.62 3.77
C LEU A 126 -7.18 11.87 3.66
N SER A 127 -7.77 11.62 2.49
CA SER A 127 -9.23 11.71 2.27
C SER A 127 -9.80 10.34 1.92
N THR A 128 -11.06 10.08 2.28
CA THR A 128 -11.80 8.89 1.84
C THR A 128 -12.39 9.02 0.43
N ASP A 129 -12.11 10.10 -0.28
CA ASP A 129 -12.46 10.23 -1.70
C ASP A 129 -11.71 9.22 -2.55
N ARG A 130 -12.30 8.83 -3.69
CA ARG A 130 -11.64 7.96 -4.67
C ARG A 130 -10.37 8.63 -5.19
N GLY A 131 -9.21 8.02 -4.92
CA GLY A 131 -7.92 8.38 -5.46
C GLY A 131 -7.51 7.49 -6.63
N MET A 132 -6.35 7.77 -7.20
CA MET A 132 -5.80 7.01 -8.34
C MET A 132 -5.30 5.62 -7.93
N SER A 133 -4.82 5.48 -6.71
CA SER A 133 -4.25 4.26 -6.12
C SER A 133 -4.87 3.95 -4.75
N GLY A 134 -6.21 3.87 -4.72
CA GLY A 134 -6.99 3.65 -3.50
C GLY A 134 -7.74 4.91 -3.10
N PHE A 135 -7.51 5.39 -1.89
CA PHE A 135 -8.09 6.63 -1.37
C PHE A 135 -7.18 7.82 -1.63
N ALA A 136 -7.74 9.02 -1.79
CA ALA A 136 -6.97 10.19 -2.16
C ALA A 136 -6.02 10.63 -1.01
N ALA A 137 -4.75 10.79 -1.32
CA ALA A 137 -3.75 11.41 -0.42
C ALA A 137 -3.12 12.63 -1.10
N THR A 138 -2.85 13.67 -0.33
CA THR A 138 -2.16 14.87 -0.80
C THR A 138 -1.03 15.23 0.16
N ALA A 139 0.19 15.18 -0.33
CA ALA A 139 1.37 15.67 0.38
C ALA A 139 1.67 17.12 -0.02
N ASP A 140 2.14 17.90 0.95
CA ASP A 140 2.58 19.28 0.73
C ASP A 140 3.89 19.32 -0.10
N VAL A 141 4.15 20.45 -0.74
CA VAL A 141 5.36 20.67 -1.57
C VAL A 141 6.65 20.59 -0.77
N ASP A 142 6.59 20.85 0.55
CA ASP A 142 7.74 20.76 1.45
C ASP A 142 8.16 19.32 1.77
N CYS A 143 7.36 18.32 1.38
CA CYS A 143 7.69 16.92 1.57
C CYS A 143 8.85 16.46 0.68
N PRO A 144 9.64 15.45 1.11
CA PRO A 144 10.66 14.85 0.26
C PRO A 144 10.03 14.26 -1.01
N ASN A 145 10.82 14.21 -2.11
CA ASN A 145 10.33 13.87 -3.46
C ASN A 145 9.46 12.59 -3.50
N ASP A 146 9.86 11.52 -2.83
CA ASP A 146 9.10 10.27 -2.80
C ASP A 146 7.73 10.41 -2.15
N ILE A 147 7.62 11.25 -1.11
CA ILE A 147 6.39 11.49 -0.38
C ILE A 147 5.51 12.52 -1.07
N PHE A 148 6.11 13.57 -1.64
CA PHE A 148 5.41 14.55 -2.47
C PHE A 148 4.62 13.88 -3.63
N MET A 149 5.18 12.80 -4.19
CA MET A 149 4.54 12.01 -5.25
C MET A 149 3.40 11.11 -4.77
N THR A 150 3.15 11.04 -3.46
CA THR A 150 2.02 10.29 -2.89
C THR A 150 0.70 10.91 -3.35
N LYS A 151 -0.15 10.08 -3.94
CA LYS A 151 -1.51 10.43 -4.42
C LYS A 151 -2.58 9.47 -3.94
N GLY A 152 -2.17 8.32 -3.42
CA GLY A 152 -3.04 7.29 -2.88
C GLY A 152 -2.65 6.90 -1.47
N TRP A 153 -3.62 6.42 -0.71
CA TRP A 153 -3.39 5.69 0.52
C TRP A 153 -4.41 4.57 0.68
N ASP A 154 -4.06 3.56 1.48
CA ASP A 154 -4.98 2.51 1.92
C ASP A 154 -4.54 1.98 3.28
N VAL A 155 -5.36 1.10 3.85
CA VAL A 155 -5.11 0.39 5.09
C VAL A 155 -4.91 -1.08 4.80
N TRP A 156 -3.72 -1.61 5.08
CA TRP A 156 -3.40 -3.03 4.92
C TRP A 156 -3.27 -3.68 6.29
N GLY A 157 -4.28 -4.43 6.72
CA GLY A 157 -4.34 -4.91 8.11
C GLY A 157 -4.56 -3.73 9.06
N ASN A 158 -3.52 -3.37 9.83
CA ASN A 158 -3.50 -2.21 10.73
C ASN A 158 -2.56 -1.09 10.25
N GLU A 159 -1.91 -1.26 9.10
CA GLU A 159 -0.89 -0.35 8.59
C GLU A 159 -1.51 0.71 7.68
N ILE A 160 -0.96 1.93 7.72
CA ILE A 160 -1.21 2.92 6.68
C ILE A 160 -0.17 2.71 5.58
N VAL A 161 -0.64 2.57 4.35
CA VAL A 161 0.21 2.42 3.17
C VAL A 161 -0.01 3.59 2.23
N LEU A 162 1.05 4.39 2.07
CA LEU A 162 1.07 5.52 1.14
C LEU A 162 1.55 5.05 -0.22
N GLN A 163 0.92 5.56 -1.28
CA GLN A 163 1.14 5.14 -2.66
C GLN A 163 1.24 6.34 -3.59
N ASN A 164 2.08 6.25 -4.61
CA ASN A 164 2.16 7.28 -5.65
C ASN A 164 1.02 7.13 -6.69
N HIS A 165 1.02 7.99 -7.71
CA HIS A 165 0.00 8.01 -8.77
C HIS A 165 -0.08 6.73 -9.62
N VAL A 166 0.94 5.87 -9.62
CA VAL A 166 0.92 4.56 -10.31
C VAL A 166 0.65 3.38 -9.36
N GLY A 167 0.37 3.65 -8.08
CA GLY A 167 0.12 2.61 -7.08
C GLY A 167 1.37 1.98 -6.48
N LYS A 168 2.56 2.53 -6.74
CA LYS A 168 3.78 2.08 -6.04
C LYS A 168 3.78 2.62 -4.61
N VAL A 169 4.10 1.75 -3.66
CA VAL A 169 4.24 2.13 -2.24
C VAL A 169 5.40 3.12 -2.05
N THR A 170 5.09 4.22 -1.36
CA THR A 170 6.03 5.29 -0.99
C THR A 170 6.40 5.21 0.48
N ALA A 171 5.49 4.76 1.35
CA ALA A 171 5.77 4.48 2.76
C ALA A 171 4.80 3.45 3.34
N ARG A 172 5.26 2.69 4.34
CA ARG A 172 4.43 1.81 5.16
C ARG A 172 4.60 2.19 6.62
N LEU A 173 3.48 2.39 7.32
CA LEU A 173 3.45 2.97 8.66
C LEU A 173 2.59 2.09 9.58
N GLN A 174 3.18 1.64 10.68
CA GLN A 174 2.53 0.85 11.74
C GLN A 174 1.98 1.76 12.83
N PRO A 175 0.89 1.40 13.51
CA PRO A 175 0.47 2.11 14.71
C PRO A 175 1.55 2.00 15.80
N ALA A 176 2.00 3.14 16.30
CA ALA A 176 2.98 3.25 17.38
C ALA A 176 2.39 3.85 18.66
N GLY A 177 1.24 4.53 18.55
CA GLY A 177 0.53 5.13 19.66
C GLY A 177 -0.78 5.78 19.19
N ALA A 178 -1.50 6.40 20.12
CA ALA A 178 -2.72 7.13 19.78
C ALA A 178 -2.41 8.27 18.80
N GLY A 179 -2.94 8.18 17.58
CA GLY A 179 -2.70 9.19 16.54
C GLY A 179 -1.26 9.25 16.04
N GLN A 180 -0.46 8.20 16.25
CA GLN A 180 0.91 8.11 15.77
C GLN A 180 1.15 6.79 15.04
N TYR A 181 1.76 6.90 13.87
CA TYR A 181 2.19 5.77 13.07
C TYR A 181 3.67 5.90 12.70
N ASP A 182 4.46 4.87 12.93
CA ASP A 182 5.89 4.86 12.63
C ASP A 182 6.21 3.83 11.55
N GLY A 183 7.23 4.11 10.74
CA GLY A 183 7.62 3.18 9.69
C GLY A 183 8.80 3.64 8.88
N VAL A 184 8.82 3.23 7.62
CA VAL A 184 9.93 3.51 6.69
C VAL A 184 9.43 4.01 5.35
N ALA A 185 10.12 5.02 4.81
CA ALA A 185 9.96 5.44 3.43
C ALA A 185 10.57 4.39 2.49
N THR A 186 9.88 4.07 1.40
CA THR A 186 10.34 3.05 0.44
C THR A 186 11.33 3.61 -0.59
N GLY A 187 11.40 4.94 -0.74
CA GLY A 187 12.35 5.59 -1.65
C GLY A 187 13.80 5.48 -1.15
N ASP A 188 14.02 6.01 0.05
CA ASP A 188 15.35 6.18 0.65
C ASP A 188 15.59 5.29 1.91
N GLY A 189 14.55 4.64 2.43
CA GLY A 189 14.66 3.79 3.62
C GLY A 189 14.69 4.53 4.96
N ALA A 190 14.53 5.86 4.98
CA ALA A 190 14.52 6.61 6.24
C ALA A 190 13.38 6.17 7.16
N LYS A 191 13.67 6.27 8.46
CA LYS A 191 12.67 6.14 9.52
C LYS A 191 11.79 7.37 9.51
N VAL A 192 10.49 7.16 9.52
CA VAL A 192 9.50 8.22 9.39
C VAL A 192 8.34 7.99 10.33
N THR A 193 7.73 9.09 10.74
CA THR A 193 6.66 9.13 11.71
C THR A 193 5.53 9.99 11.16
N LEU A 194 4.31 9.48 11.23
CA LEU A 194 3.09 10.18 10.85
C LEU A 194 2.28 10.43 12.12
N THR A 195 2.10 11.70 12.47
CA THR A 195 1.37 12.13 13.67
C THR A 195 0.14 12.93 13.29
N ARG A 196 -0.95 12.78 14.04
CA ARG A 196 -2.18 13.55 13.78
C ARG A 196 -1.88 15.04 13.94
N SER A 197 -2.27 15.84 12.95
CA SER A 197 -2.08 17.30 12.97
C SER A 197 -3.09 18.03 13.85
#